data_AF-A0A0W8FDV7-F1
#
_entry.id   AF-A0A0W8FDV7-F1
#
_cell.length_a   1.000
_cell.length_b   1.000
_cell.length_c   1.000
_cell.angle_alpha   90.00
_cell.angle_beta   90.00
_cell.angle_gamma   90.00
#
_symmetry.space_group_name_H-M   'P 1'
#
loop_
_entity.id
_entity.type
_entity.pdbx_description
1 polymer ?
#
loop_
_entity_poly.entity_id
_entity_poly.type
_entity_poly.pdbx_seq_one_letter_code
_entity_poly.pdbx_strand_id
1 'polypeptide(L)' 'MNPNGTSQICSGCGQVVQKDLSERVHRCSFCGLTLDRDHNAAINILRLGLQSVAKA' A
#
# COMPACT_ATOMS: atom_id res chain seq x y z
N MET A 1 -0.58 -6.11 14.75
CA MET A 1 -0.34 -5.56 13.41
C MET A 1 0.22 -4.16 13.59
N ASN A 2 1.47 -3.90 13.21
CA ASN A 2 2.00 -2.53 13.20
C ASN A 2 1.52 -1.87 11.89
N PRO A 3 0.63 -0.86 11.92
CA PRO A 3 0.08 -0.24 10.71
C PRO A 3 1.07 0.73 10.03
N ASN A 4 2.22 0.99 10.65
CA ASN A 4 3.24 1.89 10.13
C ASN A 4 3.89 1.29 8.88
N GLY A 5 3.52 1.81 7.70
CA GLY A 5 4.19 1.53 6.43
C GLY A 5 3.31 0.97 5.31
N THR A 6 2.03 0.66 5.54
CA THR A 6 1.15 0.15 4.47
C THR A 6 0.90 1.18 3.36
N SER A 7 0.99 2.48 3.66
CA SER A 7 0.93 3.57 2.67
C SER A 7 2.19 3.70 1.81
N GLN A 8 3.29 3.07 2.24
CA GLN A 8 4.57 3.05 1.53
C GLN A 8 4.64 1.86 0.56
N ILE A 9 3.98 0.76 0.89
CA ILE A 9 3.91 -0.44 0.03
C ILE A 9 3.02 -0.16 -1.19
N CYS A 10 3.52 -0.43 -2.39
CA CYS A 10 2.73 -0.38 -3.61
C CYS A 10 1.76 -1.55 -3.66
N SER A 11 0.46 -1.28 -3.79
CA SER A 11 -0.57 -2.31 -3.93
C SER A 11 -0.45 -3.11 -5.24
N GLY A 12 0.15 -2.53 -6.28
CA GLY A 12 0.32 -3.18 -7.59
C GLY A 12 1.50 -4.16 -7.64
N CYS A 13 2.65 -3.82 -7.07
CA CYS A 13 3.86 -4.63 -7.19
C CYS A 13 4.51 -5.04 -5.86
N GLY A 14 4.00 -4.55 -4.71
CA GLY A 14 4.53 -4.87 -3.38
C GLY A 14 5.81 -4.14 -3.00
N GLN A 15 6.40 -3.34 -3.90
CA GLN A 15 7.62 -2.57 -3.60
C GLN A 15 7.35 -1.41 -2.63
N VAL A 16 8.33 -1.11 -1.79
CA VAL A 16 8.28 0.04 -0.89
C VAL A 16 8.67 1.30 -1.66
N VAL A 17 7.75 2.24 -1.76
CA VAL A 17 7.95 3.55 -2.36
C VAL A 17 8.00 4.56 -1.24
N GLN A 18 9.20 4.97 -0.81
CA GLN A 18 9.36 5.98 0.25
C GLN A 18 8.80 7.33 -0.20
N LYS A 19 8.01 7.95 0.67
CA LYS A 19 7.37 9.25 0.45
C LYS A 19 7.02 9.92 1.78
N ASP A 20 6.98 11.24 1.80
CA ASP A 20 6.58 12.00 2.98
C ASP A 20 5.07 11.88 3.28
N LEU A 21 4.67 12.16 4.52
CA LEU A 21 3.25 12.16 4.89
C LEU A 21 2.43 13.22 4.15
N SER A 22 3.09 14.29 3.67
CA SER A 22 2.51 15.35 2.84
C SER A 22 2.19 14.88 1.42
N GLU A 23 2.84 13.81 0.92
CA GLU A 23 2.60 13.28 -0.41
C GLU A 23 1.31 12.46 -0.44
N ARG A 24 0.24 13.08 -0.97
CA ARG A 24 -1.10 12.47 -1.05
C ARG A 24 -1.27 11.53 -2.24
N VAL A 25 -0.34 11.54 -3.20
CA VAL A 25 -0.38 10.68 -4.39
C VAL A 25 0.69 9.60 -4.27
N HIS A 26 0.29 8.34 -4.38
CA HIS A 26 1.19 7.21 -4.53
C HIS A 26 1.61 7.07 -6.00
N ARG A 27 2.88 7.34 -6.32
CA ARG A 27 3.49 7.10 -7.64
C ARG A 27 4.55 6.03 -7.53
N CYS A 28 4.31 4.85 -8.09
CA CYS A 28 5.26 3.75 -8.05
C CYS A 28 6.23 3.81 -9.23
N SER A 29 7.51 4.03 -8.95
CA SER A 29 8.59 3.99 -9.95
C SER A 29 8.87 2.58 -10.51
N PHE A 30 8.41 1.53 -9.83
CA PHE A 30 8.69 0.14 -10.20
C PHE A 30 7.67 -0.45 -11.18
N CYS A 31 6.39 -0.06 -11.06
CA CYS A 31 5.31 -0.61 -11.91
C CYS A 31 4.44 0.45 -12.59
N GLY A 32 4.72 1.74 -12.38
CA GLY A 32 3.96 2.85 -12.98
C GLY A 32 2.62 3.17 -12.31
N LEU A 33 2.23 2.40 -11.29
CA LEU A 33 0.96 2.60 -10.58
C LEU A 33 0.88 4.01 -9.97
N THR A 34 -0.17 4.77 -10.32
CA THR A 34 -0.43 6.12 -9.81
C THR A 34 -1.87 6.22 -9.29
N LEU A 35 -2.04 6.44 -7.99
CA LEU A 35 -3.35 6.67 -7.35
C LEU A 35 -3.21 7.44 -6.04
N ASP A 36 -4.32 7.73 -5.37
CA ASP A 36 -4.31 8.31 -4.03
C ASP A 36 -3.62 7.38 -3.00
N ARG A 37 -2.82 7.97 -2.10
CA ARG A 37 -2.04 7.25 -1.09
C ARG A 37 -2.92 6.45 -0.14
N ASP A 38 -4.05 7.02 0.29
CA ASP A 38 -4.95 6.40 1.25
C ASP A 38 -5.72 5.26 0.56
N HIS A 39 -6.09 5.43 -0.71
CA HIS A 39 -6.67 4.35 -1.52
C HIS A 39 -5.67 3.19 -1.71
N ASN A 40 -4.39 3.48 -1.99
CA ASN A 40 -3.35 2.45 -2.07
C ASN A 40 -3.19 1.70 -0.73
N ALA A 41 -3.21 2.42 0.38
CA ALA A 41 -3.14 1.82 1.72
C ALA A 41 -4.36 0.93 2.02
N ALA A 42 -5.57 1.35 1.62
CA ALA A 42 -6.80 0.57 1.80
C ALA A 42 -6.74 -0.77 1.06
N ILE A 43 -6.21 -0.80 -0.17
CA ILE A 43 -6.00 -2.03 -0.93
C ILE A 43 -5.05 -2.98 -0.17
N ASN A 44 -3.94 -2.45 0.36
CA ASN A 44 -3.01 -3.26 1.15
C ASN A 44 -3.65 -3.82 2.42
N ILE A 45 -4.45 -3.02 3.13
CA ILE A 45 -5.18 -3.45 4.33
C ILE A 45 -6.18 -4.56 3.97
N LEU A 46 -6.97 -4.39 2.90
CA LEU A 46 -7.90 -5.40 2.42
C LEU A 46 -7.18 -6.72 2.11
N ARG A 47 -6.06 -6.66 1.39
CA ARG A 47 -5.25 -7.84 1.05
C ARG A 47 -4.75 -8.57 2.30
N LEU A 48 -4.24 -7.83 3.29
CA LEU A 48 -3.80 -8.40 4.57
C LEU A 48 -4.98 -9.02 5.35
N GLY A 49 -6.14 -8.36 5.34
CA GLY A 49 -7.37 -8.88 5.94
C GLY A 49 -7.80 -10.20 5.31
N LEU A 50 -7.84 -10.29 3.99
CA LEU A 50 -8.17 -11.52 3.27
C LEU A 50 -7.15 -12.65 3.53
N GLN A 51 -5.86 -12.33 3.60
CA GLN A 51 -4.82 -13.30 3.96
C GLN A 51 -4.98 -13.84 5.38
N SER A 52 -5.44 -13.00 6.33
CA SER A 52 -5.67 -13.42 7.70
C SER A 52 -6.86 -14.37 7.83
N VAL A 53 -7.88 -14.21 6.98
CA VAL A 53 -9.07 -15.10 6.95
C VAL A 53 -8.76 -16.41 6.23
N ALA A 54 -7.97 -16.39 5.16
CA ALA A 54 -7.58 -17.59 4.42
C ALA A 54 -6.63 -18.53 5.17
N LYS A 55 -6.07 -18.08 6.31
CA LYS A 55 -5.16 -18.88 7.16
C LYS A 55 -5.88 -19.57 8.32
N ALA A 56 -7.22 -19.52 8.36
CA ALA A 56 -8.07 -20.17 9.36
C ALA A 56 -8.53 -21.56 8.90
#